data_AF-A0A8B6GUI8-F1
#
_entry.id   AF-A0A8B6GUI8-F1
#
_cell.length_a   1.000
_cell.length_b   1.000
_cell.length_c   1.000
_cell.angle_alpha   90.00
_cell.angle_beta   90.00
_cell.angle_gamma   90.00
#
_symmetry.space_group_name_H-M   'P 1'
#
loop_
_entity.id
_entity.type
_entity.pdbx_description
1 polymer ?
#
loop_
_entity_poly.entity_id
_entity_poly.type
_entity_poly.pdbx_seq_one_letter_code
_entity_poly.pdbx_strand_id
1 'polypeptide(L)'
;MYKNHINKIQLDCARTRGAYLWRPNTAQEAAAVRNEFDLANNAFLWIGALDIDQDNTFTFAIENGELDLNKVPFGTAPIIDINPGSDCLGITFDGTQWRRWADGLCVNPRRYICEYP
;
A
#
# COMPACT_ATOMS: atom_id res chain seq x y z
N MET A 1 2.91 -17.45 3.95
CA MET A 1 3.09 -16.77 5.26
C MET A 1 2.67 -15.30 5.23
N TYR A 2 2.77 -14.61 4.09
CA TYR A 2 2.52 -13.17 3.89
C TYR A 2 1.08 -12.70 4.16
N LYS A 3 0.08 -13.48 3.74
CA LYS A 3 -1.34 -13.20 3.99
C LYS A 3 -1.67 -12.97 5.47
N ASN A 4 -0.95 -13.60 6.39
CA ASN A 4 -1.22 -13.48 7.82
C ASN A 4 -0.91 -12.09 8.40
N HIS A 5 0.01 -11.31 7.82
CA HIS A 5 0.32 -9.98 8.33
C HIS A 5 -0.65 -8.93 7.79
N ILE A 6 -0.88 -8.91 6.47
CA ILE A 6 -1.87 -8.02 5.86
C ILE A 6 -3.27 -8.29 6.41
N ASN A 7 -3.63 -9.56 6.67
CA ASN A 7 -4.90 -9.88 7.32
C ASN A 7 -5.00 -9.29 8.73
N LYS A 8 -3.91 -9.20 9.49
CA LYS A 8 -3.91 -8.54 10.81
C LYS A 8 -4.14 -7.03 10.67
N ILE A 9 -3.43 -6.39 9.75
CA ILE A 9 -3.61 -4.96 9.50
C ILE A 9 -5.05 -4.67 9.02
N GLN A 10 -5.58 -5.53 8.14
CA GLN A 10 -6.96 -5.45 7.70
C GLN A 10 -7.94 -5.57 8.86
N LEU A 11 -7.73 -6.53 9.77
CA LEU A 11 -8.58 -6.68 10.95
C LEU A 11 -8.56 -5.44 11.84
N ASP A 12 -7.42 -4.75 11.93
CA ASP A 12 -7.32 -3.49 12.67
C ASP A 12 -8.07 -2.34 11.98
N CYS A 13 -8.05 -2.25 10.64
CA CYS A 13 -8.94 -1.34 9.92
C CYS A 13 -10.42 -1.70 10.17
N ALA A 14 -10.79 -2.99 10.08
CA ALA A 14 -12.17 -3.44 10.25
C ALA A 14 -12.75 -3.13 11.63
N ARG A 15 -11.92 -3.14 12.67
CA ARG A 15 -12.30 -2.73 14.04
C ARG A 15 -12.71 -1.26 14.13
N THR A 16 -12.29 -0.43 13.17
CA THR A 16 -12.61 1.00 13.09
C THR A 16 -13.76 1.21 12.11
N ARG A 17 -15.00 1.15 12.61
CA ARG A 17 -16.23 1.43 11.83
C ARG A 17 -16.38 0.58 10.55
N GLY A 18 -15.82 -0.63 10.51
CA GLY A 18 -15.88 -1.49 9.33
C GLY A 18 -15.03 -0.99 8.15
N ALA A 19 -14.00 -0.19 8.41
CA ALA A 19 -13.05 0.25 7.39
C ALA A 19 -12.22 -0.91 6.83
N TYR A 20 -11.59 -0.68 5.69
CA TYR A 20 -10.67 -1.62 5.04
C TYR A 20 -9.32 -0.96 4.84
N LEU A 21 -8.25 -1.75 4.67
CA LEU A 21 -7.00 -1.23 4.15
C LEU A 21 -7.27 -0.52 2.82
N TRP A 22 -6.64 0.63 2.61
CA TRP A 22 -6.88 1.46 1.43
C TRP A 22 -6.54 0.74 0.13
N ARG A 23 -7.43 0.87 -0.87
CA ARG A 23 -7.36 0.20 -2.17
C ARG A 23 -7.67 1.20 -3.28
N PRO A 24 -6.66 1.93 -3.77
CA PRO A 24 -6.90 2.91 -4.82
C PRO A 24 -7.26 2.22 -6.13
N ASN A 25 -8.40 2.61 -6.70
CA ASN A 25 -8.88 2.12 -7.99
C ASN A 25 -8.63 3.12 -9.11
N THR A 26 -8.33 4.38 -8.77
CA THR A 26 -8.12 5.46 -9.74
C THR A 26 -6.89 6.29 -9.44
N ALA A 27 -6.30 6.87 -10.51
CA ALA A 27 -5.20 7.82 -10.38
C ALA A 27 -5.60 9.07 -9.55
N GLN A 28 -6.88 9.45 -9.60
CA GLN A 28 -7.43 10.57 -8.86
C GLN A 28 -7.45 10.31 -7.35
N GLU A 29 -7.88 9.12 -6.92
CA GLU A 29 -7.83 8.70 -5.51
C GLU A 29 -6.39 8.68 -4.98
N ALA A 30 -5.48 8.07 -5.74
CA ALA A 30 -4.06 8.06 -5.41
C ALA A 30 -3.48 9.48 -5.28
N ALA A 31 -3.86 10.39 -6.18
CA ALA A 31 -3.43 11.78 -6.12
C ALA A 31 -4.01 12.55 -4.93
N ALA A 32 -5.26 12.30 -4.56
CA ALA A 32 -5.90 12.92 -3.39
C ALA A 32 -5.16 12.52 -2.10
N VAL A 33 -4.95 11.21 -1.91
CA VAL A 33 -4.20 10.66 -0.78
C VAL A 33 -2.79 11.23 -0.70
N ARG A 34 -2.07 11.31 -1.84
CA ARG A 34 -0.74 11.91 -1.91
C ARG A 34 -0.71 13.36 -1.41
N ASN A 35 -1.74 14.14 -1.70
CA ASN A 35 -1.81 15.56 -1.35
C ASN A 35 -2.28 15.77 0.10
N GLU A 36 -3.07 14.84 0.66
CA GLU A 36 -3.55 14.92 2.04
C GLU A 36 -2.48 14.52 3.06
N PHE A 37 -1.62 13.55 2.72
CA PHE A 37 -0.54 13.13 3.59
C PHE A 37 0.68 14.05 3.46
N ASP A 38 0.59 15.28 3.97
CA ASP A 38 1.76 16.09 4.33
C ASP A 38 2.30 15.64 5.71
N LEU A 39 2.54 14.34 5.84
CA LEU A 39 3.01 13.77 7.09
C LEU A 39 4.48 14.14 7.25
N ALA A 40 4.75 15.07 8.17
CA ALA A 40 6.05 15.58 8.61
C ALA A 40 7.00 14.50 9.19
N ASN A 41 6.82 13.22 8.87
CA ASN A 41 7.69 12.13 9.27
C ASN A 41 7.88 11.17 8.09
N ASN A 42 9.13 11.04 7.65
CA ASN A 42 9.68 10.08 6.67
C ASN A 42 9.26 8.63 6.96
N ALA A 43 8.00 8.30 6.73
CA ALA A 43 7.46 6.99 7.02
C ALA A 43 7.17 6.24 5.71
N PHE A 44 6.91 4.96 5.87
CA PHE A 44 6.33 4.10 4.86
C PHE A 44 4.95 3.70 5.40
N LEU A 45 3.92 3.73 4.56
CA LEU A 45 2.55 3.35 4.92
C LEU A 45 2.11 2.14 4.11
N TRP A 46 1.67 1.08 4.79
CA TRP A 46 1.06 -0.08 4.14
C TRP A 46 -0.30 0.27 3.53
N ILE A 47 -0.60 -0.39 2.41
CA ILE A 47 -1.90 -0.36 1.74
C ILE A 47 -2.43 -1.79 1.56
N GLY A 48 -3.65 -1.91 1.04
CA GLY A 48 -4.35 -3.19 0.92
C GLY A 48 -3.86 -4.13 -0.17
N ALA A 49 -2.67 -3.91 -0.75
CA ALA A 49 -2.16 -4.64 -1.90
C ALA A 49 -0.89 -5.44 -1.58
N LEU A 50 -0.75 -6.61 -2.19
CA LEU A 50 0.40 -7.50 -2.05
C LEU A 50 0.72 -8.20 -3.38
N ASP A 51 1.98 -8.49 -3.59
CA ASP A 51 2.44 -9.38 -4.65
C ASP A 51 2.34 -10.83 -4.13
N ILE A 52 1.40 -11.60 -4.69
CA ILE A 52 1.16 -12.97 -4.22
C ILE A 52 2.12 -13.97 -4.87
N ASP A 53 2.48 -13.70 -6.13
CA ASP A 53 3.17 -14.64 -7.01
C ASP A 53 4.64 -14.27 -7.26
N GLN A 54 5.11 -13.16 -6.65
CA GLN A 54 6.47 -12.62 -6.75
C GLN A 54 6.84 -12.27 -8.20
N ASP A 55 5.87 -11.75 -8.94
CA ASP A 55 5.99 -11.41 -10.36
C ASP A 55 5.83 -9.90 -10.61
N ASN A 56 5.76 -9.09 -9.55
CA ASN A 56 5.42 -7.66 -9.53
C ASN A 56 3.96 -7.36 -9.88
N THR A 57 3.06 -8.36 -9.82
CA THR A 57 1.63 -8.17 -9.96
C THR A 57 0.98 -8.03 -8.58
N PHE A 58 0.56 -6.81 -8.27
CA PHE A 58 -0.06 -6.52 -6.98
C PHE A 58 -1.56 -6.81 -7.03
N THR A 59 -2.04 -7.53 -6.03
CA THR A 59 -3.45 -7.86 -5.84
C THR A 59 -3.94 -7.34 -4.50
N PHE A 60 -5.21 -6.92 -4.44
CA PHE A 60 -5.82 -6.55 -3.19
C PHE A 60 -6.05 -7.78 -2.32
N ALA A 61 -5.79 -7.64 -1.01
CA ALA A 61 -5.75 -8.79 -0.11
C ALA A 61 -7.11 -9.41 0.21
N ILE A 62 -8.18 -8.62 0.09
CA ILE A 62 -9.53 -8.96 0.57
C ILE A 62 -10.50 -9.16 -0.59
N GLU A 63 -10.19 -8.57 -1.75
CA GLU A 63 -10.98 -8.70 -2.97
C GLU A 63 -10.08 -9.18 -4.08
N ASN A 64 -10.59 -10.08 -4.93
CA ASN A 64 -9.90 -10.45 -6.16
C ASN A 64 -9.92 -9.25 -7.10
N GLY A 65 -8.85 -8.46 -7.07
CA GLY A 65 -8.64 -7.30 -7.92
C GLY A 65 -7.15 -6.98 -8.00
N GLU A 66 -6.69 -6.69 -9.21
CA GLU A 66 -5.29 -6.31 -9.47
C GLU A 66 -5.13 -4.79 -9.36
N LEU A 67 -4.04 -4.38 -8.73
CA LEU A 67 -3.57 -3.00 -8.72
C LEU A 67 -2.52 -2.83 -9.81
N ASP A 68 -2.92 -2.19 -10.91
CA ASP A 68 -2.01 -1.80 -11.97
C ASP A 68 -1.34 -0.47 -11.61
N LEU A 69 -0.07 -0.53 -11.20
CA LEU A 69 0.71 0.64 -10.79
C LEU A 69 0.92 1.66 -11.91
N ASN A 70 0.79 1.27 -13.19
CA ASN A 70 0.87 2.19 -14.32
C ASN A 70 -0.45 2.95 -14.54
N LYS A 71 -1.60 2.31 -14.25
CA LYS A 71 -2.91 2.96 -14.32
C LYS A 71 -3.23 3.81 -13.09
N VAL A 72 -2.63 3.46 -11.95
CA VAL A 72 -2.81 4.15 -10.67
C VAL A 72 -1.46 4.71 -10.22
N PRO A 73 -0.91 5.74 -10.88
CA PRO A 73 0.41 6.27 -10.54
C PRO A 73 0.37 7.03 -9.21
N PHE A 74 1.40 6.83 -8.38
CA PHE A 74 1.56 7.55 -7.13
C PHE A 74 2.79 8.44 -7.16
N GLY A 75 2.79 9.47 -8.01
CA GLY A 75 3.91 10.40 -8.16
C GLY A 75 4.94 9.93 -9.19
N THR A 76 6.12 9.55 -8.72
CA THR A 76 7.26 9.02 -9.50
C THR A 76 7.19 7.51 -9.66
N ALA A 77 8.15 6.95 -10.41
CA ALA A 77 8.22 5.53 -10.69
C ALA A 77 8.23 4.68 -9.40
N PRO A 78 7.52 3.53 -9.39
CA PRO A 78 7.56 2.57 -8.30
C PRO A 78 8.98 2.08 -8.01
N ILE A 79 9.21 1.68 -6.77
CA ILE A 79 10.41 0.99 -6.34
C ILE A 79 9.99 -0.36 -5.79
N ILE A 80 10.06 -1.38 -6.63
CA ILE A 80 9.61 -2.74 -6.33
C ILE A 80 10.80 -3.70 -6.47
N ASP A 81 10.79 -4.78 -5.70
CA ASP A 81 11.76 -5.88 -5.69
C ASP A 81 13.18 -5.41 -5.34
N ILE A 82 13.30 -4.43 -4.43
CA ILE A 82 14.62 -4.05 -3.88
C ILE A 82 15.18 -5.18 -3.00
N ASN A 83 14.32 -5.89 -2.27
CA ASN A 83 14.73 -6.95 -1.37
C ASN A 83 13.88 -8.20 -1.61
N PRO A 84 14.51 -9.38 -1.80
CA PRO A 84 13.77 -10.63 -1.98
C PRO A 84 12.73 -10.87 -0.87
N GLY A 85 11.50 -11.25 -1.28
CA GLY A 85 10.38 -11.51 -0.38
C GLY A 85 9.66 -10.26 0.14
N SER A 86 9.86 -9.11 -0.51
CA SER A 86 9.14 -7.87 -0.24
C SER A 86 7.78 -7.89 -0.93
N ASP A 87 6.85 -8.64 -0.36
CA ASP A 87 5.60 -8.95 -1.04
C ASP A 87 4.46 -7.99 -0.68
N CYS A 88 4.66 -7.04 0.25
CA CYS A 88 3.62 -6.11 0.67
C CYS A 88 3.83 -4.73 0.06
N LEU A 89 2.76 -4.10 -0.40
CA LEU A 89 2.83 -2.78 -1.03
C LEU A 89 2.50 -1.66 -0.05
N GLY A 90 3.19 -0.55 -0.22
CA GLY A 90 2.87 0.69 0.44
C GLY A 90 3.31 1.90 -0.34
N ILE A 91 3.19 3.05 0.30
CA ILE A 91 3.73 4.32 -0.17
C ILE A 91 4.92 4.70 0.70
N THR A 92 5.92 5.34 0.11
CA THR A 92 7.08 5.85 0.84
C THR A 92 7.35 7.32 0.53
N PHE A 93 7.86 8.00 1.55
CA PHE A 93 8.43 9.33 1.44
C PHE A 93 9.87 9.26 0.94
N ASP A 94 10.27 10.17 0.07
CA ASP A 94 11.62 10.20 -0.52
C ASP A 94 12.56 11.27 0.03
N GLY A 95 12.15 11.96 1.09
CA GLY A 95 12.85 13.13 1.62
C GLY A 95 12.20 14.45 1.22
N THR A 96 11.34 14.46 0.19
CA THR A 96 10.68 15.69 -0.28
C THR A 96 9.15 15.60 -0.35
N GLN A 97 8.59 14.44 -0.71
CA GLN A 97 7.15 14.16 -0.65
C GLN A 97 6.91 12.65 -0.75
N TRP A 98 5.68 12.24 -0.48
CA TRP A 98 5.19 10.91 -0.80
C TRP A 98 5.08 10.81 -2.31
N ARG A 99 5.97 10.06 -2.95
CA ARG A 99 6.06 10.04 -4.42
C ARG A 99 6.16 8.67 -5.04
N ARG A 100 6.05 7.56 -4.31
CA ARG A 100 6.19 6.28 -4.99
C ARG A 100 5.50 5.17 -4.25
N TRP A 101 4.97 4.26 -5.05
CA TRP A 101 4.74 2.88 -4.65
C TRP A 101 6.08 2.26 -4.28
N ALA A 102 6.09 1.54 -3.18
CA ALA A 102 7.24 0.77 -2.76
C ALA A 102 6.78 -0.52 -2.10
N ASP A 103 7.51 -1.59 -2.35
CA ASP A 103 7.29 -2.85 -1.68
C ASP A 103 8.12 -2.95 -0.39
N GLY A 104 7.81 -3.95 0.42
CA GLY A 104 8.62 -4.26 1.58
C GLY A 104 8.23 -5.56 2.24
N LEU A 105 9.11 -6.01 3.14
CA LEU A 105 8.86 -7.19 3.96
C LEU A 105 7.59 -7.00 4.78
N CYS A 106 6.57 -7.81 4.49
CA CYS A 106 5.27 -7.78 5.15
C CYS A 106 5.35 -7.83 6.67
N VAL A 107 6.37 -8.46 7.24
CA VAL A 107 6.52 -8.61 8.70
C VAL A 107 6.89 -7.31 9.42
N ASN A 108 7.34 -6.29 8.70
CA ASN A 108 7.82 -5.06 9.30
C ASN A 108 6.64 -4.25 9.88
N PRO A 109 6.68 -3.88 11.18
CA PRO A 109 5.64 -3.06 11.77
C PRO A 109 5.74 -1.64 11.19
N ARG A 110 4.73 -1.26 10.40
CA ARG A 110 4.60 0.10 9.86
C ARG A 110 3.17 0.59 10.01
N ARG A 111 2.99 1.90 9.90
CA ARG A 111 1.67 2.53 9.84
C ARG A 111 0.98 2.14 8.52
N TYR A 112 -0.33 2.33 8.45
CA TYR A 112 -1.15 1.92 7.32
C TYR A 112 -2.30 2.89 7.10
N ILE A 113 -2.88 2.87 5.90
CA ILE A 113 -4.03 3.70 5.54
C ILE A 113 -5.27 2.82 5.53
N CYS A 114 -6.31 3.24 6.26
CA CYS A 114 -7.62 2.64 6.18
C CYS A 114 -8.57 3.56 5.39
N GLU A 115 -9.45 2.98 4.59
CA GLU A 115 -10.55 3.63 3.87
C GLU A 115 -11.90 3.23 4.46
N TYR A 116 -12.84 4.17 4.48
CA TYR A 116 -14.23 3.90 4.85
C TYR A 116 -15.07 3.64 3.58
N PRO A 117 -16.19 2.91 3.68
CA PRO A 117 -17.15 2.74 2.58
C PRO A 117 -17.76 4.05 2.09
#